data_AF-A0A842YFR2-F1
#
_entry.id   AF-A0A842YFR2-F1
#
_cell.length_a   1.000
_cell.length_b   1.000
_cell.length_c   1.000
_cell.angle_alpha   90.00
_cell.angle_beta   90.00
_cell.angle_gamma   90.00
#
_symmetry.space_group_name_H-M   'P 1'
#
loop_
_entity.id
_entity.type
_entity.pdbx_description
1 polymer ?
#
loop_
_entity_poly.entity_id
_entity_poly.type
_entity_poly.pdbx_seq_one_letter_code
_entity_poly.pdbx_strand_id
1 'polypeptide(L)'
;MSLREKLSEMSKCTKVGFFAPLIALTTITIAILLAPGFNWFDNALSDLGNYTEYFLSPYKLVGSIIFNAGLIVTGILMMLYTIWFLKWTKDVPTKIGVIPLLISLAFLIGIGVFSENFG
;
A
#
# COMPACT_ATOMS: atom_id res chain seq x y z
N MET A 1 24.58 2.90 19.94
CA MET A 1 23.19 3.37 19.78
C MET A 1 22.30 2.19 19.39
N SER A 2 21.31 1.90 20.23
CA SER A 2 20.33 0.81 20.07
C SER A 2 19.30 1.14 18.98
N LEU A 3 18.68 0.12 18.39
CA LEU A 3 17.65 0.25 17.36
C LEU A 3 16.43 1.03 17.87
N ARG A 4 16.10 0.89 19.16
CA ARG A 4 15.04 1.65 19.82
C ARG A 4 15.35 3.16 19.91
N GLU A 5 16.60 3.51 20.19
CA GLU A 5 17.04 4.90 20.28
C GLU A 5 16.92 5.58 18.92
N LYS A 6 17.39 4.92 17.85
CA LYS A 6 17.26 5.41 16.47
C LYS A 6 15.80 5.66 16.07
N LEU A 7 14.90 4.73 16.40
CA LEU A 7 13.47 4.88 16.11
C LEU A 7 12.84 6.05 16.89
N SER A 8 13.27 6.29 18.13
CA SER A 8 12.72 7.36 18.95
C SER A 8 13.04 8.75 18.38
N GLU A 9 14.25 8.93 17.83
CA GLU A 9 14.77 10.19 17.29
C GLU A 9 14.20 10.57 15.91
N MET A 10 13.60 9.62 15.19
CA MET A 10 13.03 9.90 13.87
C MET A 10 11.89 10.93 13.92
N SER A 11 11.87 11.83 12.93
CA SER A 11 10.77 12.76 12.73
C SER A 11 9.44 12.03 12.51
N LYS A 12 8.32 12.67 12.84
CA LYS A 12 6.97 12.09 12.62
C LYS A 12 6.76 11.68 11.16
N CYS A 13 7.17 12.53 10.22
CA CYS A 13 7.06 12.24 8.78
C CYS A 13 7.91 11.03 8.39
N THR A 14 9.14 10.92 8.90
CA THR A 14 10.01 9.76 8.64
C THR A 14 9.40 8.47 9.20
N LYS A 15 8.78 8.51 10.38
CA LYS A 15 8.05 7.35 10.94
C LYS A 15 6.89 6.94 10.04
N VAL A 16 6.11 7.89 9.53
CA VAL A 16 5.04 7.62 8.58
C VAL A 16 5.58 6.92 7.33
N GLY A 17 6.61 7.47 6.68
CA GLY A 17 7.21 6.85 5.49
C GLY A 17 7.82 5.47 5.76
N PHE A 18 8.37 5.26 6.95
CA PHE A 18 8.99 3.99 7.32
C PHE A 18 7.96 2.89 7.62
N PHE A 19 6.88 3.21 8.33
CA PHE A 19 5.90 2.22 8.79
C PHE A 19 4.70 2.06 7.86
N ALA A 20 4.39 3.05 7.01
CA ALA A 20 3.24 2.97 6.09
C ALA A 20 3.25 1.70 5.20
N PRO A 21 4.38 1.25 4.61
CA PRO A 21 4.38 0.03 3.80
C PRO A 21 3.96 -1.23 4.57
N LEU A 22 4.15 -1.26 5.90
CA LEU A 22 3.72 -2.40 6.72
C LEU A 22 2.20 -2.52 6.78
N ILE A 23 1.46 -1.42 6.58
CA ILE A 23 0.01 -1.44 6.52
C ILE A 23 -0.43 -2.29 5.32
N ALA A 24 0.03 -1.95 4.11
CA ALA A 24 -0.26 -2.73 2.90
C ALA A 24 0.15 -4.19 3.04
N LEU A 25 1.37 -4.48 3.51
CA LEU A 25 1.83 -5.87 3.68
C LEU A 25 0.93 -6.66 4.63
N THR A 26 0.53 -6.05 5.75
CA THR A 26 -0.35 -6.68 6.74
C THR A 26 -1.75 -6.91 6.18
N THR A 27 -2.35 -5.89 5.54
CA THR A 27 -3.70 -6.01 4.97
C THR A 27 -3.74 -6.97 3.78
N ILE A 28 -2.71 -7.01 2.94
CA ILE A 28 -2.58 -7.99 1.86
C ILE A 28 -2.50 -9.40 2.44
N THR A 29 -1.67 -9.61 3.46
CA THR A 29 -1.54 -10.92 4.12
C THR A 29 -2.88 -11.37 4.71
N ILE A 30 -3.58 -10.47 5.41
CA ILE A 30 -4.92 -10.76 5.95
C ILE A 30 -5.91 -11.08 4.82
N ALA A 31 -5.90 -10.33 3.72
CA ALA A 31 -6.77 -10.58 2.58
C ALA A 31 -6.52 -11.96 1.94
N ILE A 32 -5.24 -12.37 1.80
CA ILE A 32 -4.87 -13.71 1.32
C ILE A 32 -5.38 -14.80 2.28
N LEU A 33 -5.19 -14.61 3.59
CA LEU A 33 -5.67 -15.58 4.60
C LEU A 33 -7.20 -15.72 4.61
N LEU A 34 -7.92 -14.66 4.26
CA LEU A 34 -9.36 -14.68 4.10
C LEU A 34 -9.80 -15.29 2.77
N ALA A 35 -8.90 -15.48 1.81
CA ALA A 35 -9.18 -15.99 0.47
C ALA A 35 -8.55 -17.38 0.26
N PRO A 36 -9.15 -18.46 0.79
CA PRO A 36 -8.58 -19.80 0.70
C PRO A 36 -8.46 -20.32 -0.74
N GLY A 37 -9.21 -19.75 -1.69
CA GLY A 37 -9.11 -20.06 -3.11
C GLY A 37 -8.01 -19.30 -3.85
N PHE A 38 -7.29 -18.39 -3.19
CA PHE A 38 -6.23 -17.60 -3.82
C PHE A 38 -5.00 -18.46 -4.12
N ASN A 39 -4.56 -18.44 -5.38
CA ASN A 39 -3.34 -19.06 -5.86
C ASN A 39 -2.45 -18.02 -6.54
N TRP A 40 -1.19 -17.91 -6.08
CA TRP A 40 -0.20 -16.99 -6.65
C TRP A 40 0.13 -17.22 -8.13
N PHE A 41 -0.14 -18.40 -8.66
CA PHE A 41 0.12 -18.74 -10.06
C PHE A 41 -1.09 -18.47 -10.97
N ASP A 42 -2.31 -18.56 -10.43
CA ASP A 42 -3.54 -18.48 -11.21
C ASP A 42 -4.27 -17.14 -11.03
N ASN A 43 -4.03 -16.44 -9.92
CA ASN A 43 -4.70 -15.20 -9.56
C ASN A 43 -3.75 -14.00 -9.59
N ALA A 44 -4.26 -12.86 -10.03
CA ALA A 44 -3.57 -11.61 -9.79
C ALA A 44 -3.80 -11.18 -8.34
N LEU A 45 -2.84 -10.48 -7.75
CA LEU A 45 -2.97 -10.01 -6.36
C LEU A 45 -4.15 -9.05 -6.19
N SER A 46 -4.49 -8.31 -7.25
CA SER A 46 -5.65 -7.39 -7.31
C SER A 46 -7.01 -8.10 -7.18
N ASP A 47 -7.09 -9.40 -7.47
CA ASP A 47 -8.33 -10.20 -7.36
C ASP A 47 -8.84 -10.20 -5.90
N LEU A 48 -7.93 -10.03 -4.93
CA LEU A 48 -8.29 -9.87 -3.51
C LEU A 48 -9.11 -8.59 -3.24
N GLY A 49 -9.02 -7.59 -4.10
CA GLY A 49 -9.81 -6.35 -4.06
C GLY A 49 -11.20 -6.47 -4.71
N ASN A 50 -11.52 -7.63 -5.26
CA ASN A 50 -12.78 -7.94 -5.93
C ASN A 50 -13.78 -8.58 -4.94
N TYR A 51 -14.99 -8.02 -4.83
CA TYR A 51 -16.04 -8.56 -3.95
C TYR A 51 -17.13 -9.30 -4.72
N THR A 52 -17.04 -9.33 -6.05
CA THR A 52 -17.99 -10.03 -6.93
C THR A 52 -17.55 -11.49 -7.17
N GLU A 53 -16.25 -11.79 -7.13
CA GLU A 53 -15.73 -13.15 -7.33
C GLU A 53 -16.06 -14.10 -6.19
N TYR A 54 -17.07 -14.96 -6.39
CA TYR A 54 -17.59 -15.87 -5.36
C TYR A 54 -16.71 -17.10 -5.12
N PHE A 55 -15.85 -17.48 -6.08
CA PHE A 55 -15.00 -18.67 -5.95
C PHE A 55 -13.76 -18.44 -5.08
N LEU A 56 -13.38 -17.18 -4.85
CA LEU A 56 -12.12 -16.85 -4.17
C LEU A 56 -12.23 -16.94 -2.64
N SER A 57 -13.37 -16.53 -2.07
CA SER A 57 -13.55 -16.43 -0.62
C SER A 57 -15.02 -16.37 -0.17
N PRO A 58 -15.40 -17.05 0.93
CA PRO A 58 -16.67 -16.80 1.60
C PRO A 58 -16.73 -15.44 2.34
N TYR A 59 -15.57 -14.80 2.56
CA TYR A 59 -15.41 -13.50 3.23
C TYR A 59 -15.07 -12.35 2.27
N LYS A 60 -15.38 -12.52 0.97
CA LYS A 60 -14.93 -11.62 -0.10
C LYS A 60 -15.17 -10.13 0.14
N LEU A 61 -16.33 -9.74 0.70
CA LEU A 61 -16.61 -8.33 1.00
C LEU A 61 -15.64 -7.76 2.05
N VAL A 62 -15.37 -8.52 3.11
CA VAL A 62 -14.44 -8.09 4.17
C VAL A 62 -13.01 -8.11 3.66
N GLY A 63 -12.63 -9.17 2.93
CA GLY A 63 -11.32 -9.30 2.29
C GLY A 63 -11.02 -8.14 1.34
N SER A 64 -11.96 -7.81 0.46
CA SER A 64 -11.82 -6.70 -0.49
C SER A 64 -11.71 -5.34 0.19
N ILE A 65 -12.49 -5.11 1.25
CA ILE A 65 -12.39 -3.86 2.02
C ILE A 65 -11.01 -3.76 2.67
N ILE A 66 -10.53 -4.83 3.32
CA ILE A 66 -9.21 -4.86 3.98
C ILE A 66 -8.10 -4.60 2.95
N PHE A 67 -8.13 -5.31 1.83
CA PHE A 67 -7.14 -5.16 0.76
C PHE A 67 -7.14 -3.73 0.20
N ASN A 68 -8.28 -3.25 -0.31
CA ASN A 68 -8.40 -1.96 -0.98
C ASN A 68 -8.10 -0.80 -0.02
N ALA A 69 -8.67 -0.82 1.19
CA ALA A 69 -8.41 0.23 2.19
C ALA A 69 -6.93 0.25 2.60
N GLY A 70 -6.29 -0.92 2.73
CA GLY A 70 -4.87 -1.03 3.01
C GLY A 70 -3.98 -0.38 1.95
N LEU A 71 -4.29 -0.60 0.66
CA LEU A 71 -3.59 0.04 -0.45
C LEU A 71 -3.79 1.56 -0.45
N ILE A 72 -5.04 2.03 -0.28
CA ILE A 72 -5.37 3.46 -0.25
C ILE A 72 -4.64 4.16 0.90
N VAL A 73 -4.76 3.63 2.12
CA VAL A 73 -4.13 4.23 3.31
C VAL A 73 -2.62 4.26 3.17
N THR A 74 -2.01 3.16 2.72
CA THR A 74 -0.56 3.09 2.48
C THR A 74 -0.14 4.10 1.43
N GLY A 75 -0.85 4.17 0.30
CA GLY A 75 -0.57 5.10 -0.79
C GLY A 75 -0.64 6.56 -0.35
N ILE A 76 -1.68 6.94 0.40
CA ILE A 76 -1.84 8.30 0.94
C ILE A 76 -0.70 8.64 1.90
N LEU A 77 -0.40 7.77 2.87
CA LEU A 77 0.65 8.02 3.86
C LEU A 77 2.04 8.14 3.21
N MET A 78 2.35 7.24 2.27
CA MET A 78 3.59 7.28 1.52
C MET A 78 3.66 8.50 0.60
N MET A 79 2.54 8.95 0.02
CA MET A 79 2.51 10.15 -0.81
C MET A 79 2.78 11.41 0.01
N LEU A 80 2.18 11.52 1.21
CA LEU A 80 2.46 12.60 2.15
C LEU A 80 3.94 12.63 2.57
N TYR A 81 4.51 11.45 2.88
CA TYR A 81 5.94 11.34 3.18
C TYR A 81 6.80 11.77 1.99
N THR A 82 6.47 11.32 0.78
CA THR A 82 7.25 11.59 -0.43
C THR A 82 7.22 13.08 -0.80
N ILE A 83 6.06 13.73 -0.69
CA ILE A 83 5.93 15.19 -0.88
C ILE A 83 6.74 15.94 0.18
N TRP A 84 6.69 15.49 1.45
CA TRP A 84 7.51 16.07 2.51
C TRP A 84 8.99 15.89 2.21
N PHE A 85 9.43 14.69 1.81
CA PHE A 85 10.82 14.37 1.46
C PHE A 85 11.34 15.29 0.35
N LEU A 86 10.57 15.48 -0.73
CA LEU A 86 10.91 16.37 -1.84
C LEU A 86 11.16 17.83 -1.43
N LYS A 87 10.49 18.31 -0.37
CA LYS A 87 10.73 19.68 0.15
C LYS A 87 12.12 19.83 0.79
N TRP A 88 12.69 18.73 1.29
CA TRP A 88 14.01 18.71 1.93
C TRP A 88 15.13 18.30 0.97
N THR A 89 14.79 17.62 -0.12
CA THR A 89 15.73 17.27 -1.18
C THR A 89 16.18 18.53 -1.95
N LYS A 90 17.50 18.74 -2.04
CA LYS A 90 18.08 19.88 -2.77
C LYS A 90 18.59 19.50 -4.15
N ASP A 91 19.07 18.28 -4.32
CA ASP A 91 19.68 17.81 -5.55
C ASP A 91 18.62 17.42 -6.60
N VAL A 92 18.87 17.84 -7.85
CA VAL A 92 17.97 17.62 -8.98
C VAL A 92 17.82 16.13 -9.34
N PRO A 93 18.90 15.31 -9.33
CA PRO A 93 18.77 13.89 -9.67
C PRO A 93 17.82 13.13 -8.74
N THR A 94 17.90 13.32 -7.41
CA THR A 94 16.97 12.67 -6.47
C THR A 94 15.54 13.14 -6.69
N LYS A 95 15.32 14.44 -6.96
CA LYS A 95 13.96 14.93 -7.28
C LYS A 95 13.36 14.23 -8.50
N ILE A 96 14.13 14.07 -9.56
CA ILE A 96 13.70 13.35 -10.76
C ILE A 96 13.43 11.88 -10.43
N GLY A 97 14.32 11.23 -9.68
CA GLY A 97 14.17 9.82 -9.28
C GLY A 97 12.94 9.54 -8.41
N VAL A 98 12.43 10.54 -7.70
CA VAL A 98 11.22 10.40 -6.86
C VAL A 98 9.92 10.57 -7.66
N ILE A 99 9.95 11.16 -8.86
CA ILE A 99 8.73 11.34 -9.68
C ILE A 99 8.07 9.99 -10.00
N PRO A 100 8.80 8.94 -10.46
CA PRO A 100 8.22 7.61 -10.64
C PRO A 100 7.54 7.07 -9.38
N LEU A 101 8.13 7.30 -8.20
CA LEU A 101 7.53 6.87 -6.94
C LEU A 101 6.18 7.57 -6.69
N LEU A 102 6.08 8.88 -6.91
CA LEU A 102 4.80 9.60 -6.78
C LEU A 102 3.73 9.04 -7.72
N ILE A 103 4.11 8.73 -8.96
CA ILE A 103 3.23 8.12 -9.95
C ILE A 103 2.79 6.72 -9.50
N SER A 104 3.73 5.88 -9.03
CA SER A 104 3.42 4.55 -8.50
C SER A 104 2.49 4.61 -7.28
N LEU A 105 2.65 5.61 -6.41
CA LEU A 105 1.76 5.81 -5.26
C LEU A 105 0.36 6.25 -5.68
N ALA A 106 0.25 7.08 -6.72
CA ALA A 106 -1.05 7.42 -7.29
C ALA A 106 -1.75 6.19 -7.88
N PHE A 107 -1.02 5.32 -8.58
CA PHE A 107 -1.55 4.04 -9.05
C PHE A 107 -1.92 3.10 -7.90
N LEU A 108 -1.13 3.04 -6.83
CA LEU A 108 -1.46 2.22 -5.65
C LEU A 108 -2.80 2.62 -5.02
N ILE A 109 -3.03 3.93 -4.88
CA ILE A 109 -4.33 4.48 -4.45
C ILE A 109 -5.41 4.12 -5.48
N GLY A 110 -5.11 4.30 -6.76
CA GLY A 110 -6.01 3.99 -7.87
C GLY A 110 -6.48 2.54 -7.87
N ILE A 111 -5.60 1.57 -7.64
CA ILE A 111 -5.94 0.14 -7.56
C ILE A 111 -6.94 -0.12 -6.42
N GLY A 112 -6.79 0.55 -5.28
CA GLY A 112 -7.74 0.39 -4.17
C GLY A 112 -9.09 1.10 -4.41
N VAL A 113 -9.11 2.24 -5.11
CA VAL A 113 -10.35 2.99 -5.41
C VAL A 113 -11.13 2.36 -6.56
N PHE A 114 -10.44 2.07 -7.66
CA PHE A 114 -10.95 1.43 -8.86
C PHE A 114 -10.54 -0.02 -8.85
N SER A 115 -11.00 -0.76 -7.83
CA SER A 115 -10.73 -2.19 -7.76
C SER A 115 -11.36 -2.90 -8.95
N GLU A 116 -10.93 -4.13 -9.22
CA GLU A 116 -11.26 -4.91 -10.43
C GLU A 116 -12.76 -4.93 -10.81
N ASN A 117 -13.67 -4.69 -9.87
CA ASN A 117 -15.10 -4.54 -10.13
C ASN A 117 -15.47 -3.32 -11.03
N PHE A 118 -14.53 -2.40 -11.31
CA PHE A 118 -14.80 -1.17 -12.07
C PHE A 118 -14.80 -1.33 -13.61
N GLY A 119 -14.69 -2.55 -14.14
CA GLY A 119 -14.78 -2.82 -15.58
C GLY A 119 -14.85 -4.30 -15.93
#